data_AF-A0A954QR98-F1
#
_entry.id   AF-A0A954QR98-F1
#
_cell.length_a   1.000
_cell.length_b   1.000
_cell.length_c   1.000
_cell.angle_alpha   90.00
_cell.angle_beta   90.00
_cell.angle_gamma   90.00
#
_symmetry.space_group_name_H-M   'P 1'
#
loop_
_entity.id
_entity.type
_entity.pdbx_description
1 polymer ?
#
loop_
_entity_poly.entity_id
_entity_poly.type
_entity_poly.pdbx_seq_one_letter_code
_entity_poly.pdbx_strand_id
1 'polypeptide(L)'
;MLTLEFVQSLRQQFPALARRQNDQPVVYLDGPAGTQVPRRVIDAIADYLSHRNANHGGLFATSRESDAMLDEAHRAFADLLGADDPDC
;
A
#
# COMPACT_ATOMS: atom_id res chain seq x y z
N MET A 1 -5.23 24.15 5.27
CA MET A 1 -4.41 24.07 6.50
C MET A 1 -4.66 22.71 7.14
N LEU A 2 -3.63 22.01 7.62
CA LEU A 2 -3.78 20.70 8.28
C LEU A 2 -4.44 20.90 9.66
N THR A 3 -5.68 20.45 9.84
CA THR A 3 -6.37 20.52 11.13
C THR A 3 -5.99 19.33 12.01
N LEU A 4 -6.15 19.48 13.33
CA LEU A 4 -5.90 18.38 14.27
C LEU A 4 -6.81 17.17 13.97
N GLU A 5 -8.07 17.43 13.65
CA GLU A 5 -9.04 16.41 13.26
C GLU A 5 -8.60 15.66 11.99
N PHE A 6 -8.10 16.38 10.98
CA PHE A 6 -7.60 15.76 9.76
C PHE A 6 -6.36 14.89 10.03
N VAL A 7 -5.43 15.34 10.87
CA VAL A 7 -4.27 14.53 11.26
C VAL A 7 -4.72 13.28 12.02
N GLN A 8 -5.72 13.38 12.89
CA GLN A 8 -6.26 12.22 13.59
C GLN A 8 -6.90 11.21 12.64
N SER A 9 -7.67 11.66 11.64
CA SER A 9 -8.27 10.76 10.64
C SER A 9 -7.22 10.05 9.78
N LEU A 10 -6.11 10.72 9.45
CA LEU A 10 -4.98 10.08 8.78
C LEU A 10 -4.31 9.02 9.68
N ARG A 11 -4.06 9.34 10.96
CA ARG A 11 -3.42 8.41 11.90
C ARG A 11 -4.23 7.12 12.10
N GLN A 12 -5.56 7.21 12.07
CA GLN A 12 -6.44 6.05 12.17
C GLN A 12 -6.28 5.06 11.01
N GLN A 13 -5.77 5.51 9.85
CA GLN A 13 -5.49 4.63 8.73
C GLN A 13 -4.25 3.74 8.95
N PHE A 14 -3.43 3.98 9.98
CA PHE A 14 -2.21 3.22 10.27
C PHE A 14 -2.39 2.36 11.54
N PRO A 15 -2.69 1.06 11.40
CA PRO A 15 -2.98 0.18 12.54
C PRO A 15 -1.85 0.12 13.57
N ALA A 16 -0.59 0.21 13.11
CA ALA A 16 0.58 0.20 13.99
C ALA A 16 0.58 1.34 15.01
N LEU A 17 -0.06 2.48 14.71
CA LEU A 17 -0.11 3.63 15.61
C LEU A 17 -1.04 3.42 16.82
N ALA A 18 -1.84 2.36 16.84
CA ALA A 18 -2.62 1.94 18.00
C ALA A 18 -1.79 1.09 19.00
N ARG A 19 -0.56 0.72 18.65
CA ARG A 19 0.31 -0.12 19.50
C ARG A 19 0.65 0.58 20.80
N ARG A 20 0.60 -0.19 21.89
CA ARG A 20 1.06 0.20 23.23
C ARG A 20 2.20 -0.71 23.67
N GLN A 21 3.15 -0.16 24.40
CA GLN A 21 4.25 -0.89 25.03
C GLN A 21 4.44 -0.33 26.43
N ASN A 22 4.47 -1.19 27.46
CA ASN A 22 4.54 -0.77 28.87
C ASN A 22 3.47 0.29 29.22
N ASP A 23 2.24 0.10 28.73
CA ASP A 23 1.11 1.04 28.87
C ASP A 23 1.34 2.46 28.33
N GLN A 24 2.33 2.64 27.45
CA GLN A 24 2.56 3.89 26.73
C GLN A 24 2.28 3.72 25.23
N PRO A 25 1.70 4.73 24.56
CA PRO A 25 1.59 4.73 23.10
C PRO A 25 2.97 4.68 22.45
N VAL A 26 3.15 3.82 21.45
CA VAL A 26 4.40 3.78 20.69
C VAL A 26 4.49 5.00 19.77
N VAL A 27 5.65 5.65 19.75
CA VAL A 27 5.95 6.77 18.83
C VAL A 27 7.02 6.30 17.84
N TYR A 28 6.67 6.31 16.55
CA TYR A 28 7.55 5.90 15.47
C TYR A 28 8.24 7.14 14.88
N LEU A 29 9.53 7.35 15.21
CA LEU A 29 10.36 8.46 14.71
C LEU A 29 11.54 7.98 13.87
N ASP A 30 11.41 6.81 13.25
CA ASP A 30 12.48 6.19 12.44
C ASP A 30 11.99 5.90 11.02
N GLY A 31 11.47 6.94 10.37
CA GLY A 31 11.06 6.88 8.96
C GLY A 31 12.16 6.38 8.01
N PRO A 32 13.44 6.74 8.19
CA PRO A 32 14.53 6.24 7.35
C PRO A 32 14.71 4.71 7.38
N ALA A 33 14.49 4.05 8.53
CA ALA A 33 14.56 2.59 8.60
C ALA A 33 13.32 1.89 8.02
N GLY A 34 12.18 2.59 7.97
CA GLY A 34 10.95 2.08 7.38
C GLY A 34 9.72 2.87 7.83
N THR A 35 8.69 2.84 6.98
CA THR A 35 7.42 3.50 7.28
C THR A 35 6.37 2.49 7.77
N GLN A 36 5.44 2.97 8.59
CA GLN A 36 4.25 2.18 8.93
C GLN A 36 3.31 2.12 7.73
N VAL A 37 2.64 0.98 7.55
CA VAL A 37 1.80 0.74 6.38
C VAL A 37 0.33 1.04 6.71
N PRO A 38 -0.40 1.82 5.88
CA PRO A 38 -1.81 2.07 6.10
C PRO A 38 -2.66 0.83 5.78
N ARG A 39 -3.82 0.70 6.43
CA ARG A 39 -4.75 -0.44 6.30
C ARG A 39 -5.05 -0.77 4.84
N ARG A 40 -5.37 0.25 4.01
CA ARG A 40 -5.69 0.07 2.59
C ARG A 40 -4.61 -0.68 1.79
N VAL A 41 -3.33 -0.48 2.13
CA VAL A 41 -2.21 -1.17 1.46
C VAL A 41 -2.10 -2.62 1.95
N ILE A 42 -2.27 -2.83 3.27
CA ILE A 42 -2.32 -4.18 3.85
C ILE A 42 -3.44 -5.00 3.21
N ASP A 43 -4.63 -4.41 3.09
CA ASP A 43 -5.81 -5.08 2.54
C ASP A 43 -5.64 -5.38 1.05
N ALA A 44 -5.01 -4.47 0.27
CA ALA A 44 -4.72 -4.72 -1.15
C ALA A 44 -3.73 -5.87 -1.36
N ILE A 45 -2.69 -5.96 -0.52
CA ILE A 45 -1.72 -7.08 -0.56
C ILE A 45 -2.43 -8.39 -0.17
N ALA A 46 -3.23 -8.37 0.90
CA ALA A 46 -3.98 -9.54 1.34
C ALA A 46 -4.97 -10.01 0.26
N ASP A 47 -5.72 -9.10 -0.37
CA ASP A 47 -6.65 -9.41 -1.45
C ASP A 47 -5.95 -10.08 -2.63
N TYR A 48 -4.84 -9.51 -3.09
CA TYR A 48 -4.04 -10.09 -4.18
C TYR A 48 -3.59 -11.52 -3.83
N LEU A 49 -2.99 -11.70 -2.65
CA LEU A 49 -2.46 -12.99 -2.22
C LEU A 49 -3.56 -14.04 -2.02
N SER A 50 -4.74 -13.63 -1.57
CA SER A 50 -5.86 -14.54 -1.32
C SER A 50 -6.63 -14.93 -2.58
N HIS A 51 -6.65 -14.08 -3.62
CA HIS A 51 -7.55 -14.28 -4.76
C HIS A 51 -6.87 -14.37 -6.13
N ARG A 52 -5.71 -13.73 -6.32
CA ARG A 52 -5.16 -13.49 -7.67
C ARG A 52 -3.73 -13.98 -7.86
N ASN A 53 -3.02 -14.33 -6.78
CA ASN A 53 -1.61 -14.70 -6.84
C ASN A 53 -1.31 -15.79 -7.88
N ALA A 54 -0.54 -15.41 -8.91
CA ALA A 54 -0.10 -16.31 -9.95
C ALA A 54 1.20 -15.81 -10.59
N ASN A 55 1.92 -16.72 -11.25
CA ASN A 55 2.98 -16.33 -12.17
C ASN A 55 2.38 -15.64 -13.41
N HIS A 56 3.15 -14.73 -14.00
CA HIS A 56 2.77 -13.91 -15.16
C HIS A 56 2.85 -14.68 -16.50
N GLY A 57 2.09 -14.23 -17.50
CA GLY A 57 2.14 -14.76 -18.88
C GLY A 57 1.45 -16.11 -19.11
N GLY A 58 0.69 -16.59 -18.12
CA GLY A 58 -0.15 -17.77 -18.23
C GLY A 58 -1.50 -17.46 -18.91
N LEU A 59 -2.08 -18.46 -19.57
CA LEU A 59 -3.39 -18.30 -20.24
C LEU A 59 -4.60 -18.45 -19.29
N PHE A 60 -4.36 -18.76 -18.01
CA PHE A 60 -5.39 -18.98 -17.00
C PHE A 60 -5.76 -17.68 -16.26
N ALA A 61 -6.95 -17.65 -15.65
CA ALA A 61 -7.59 -16.44 -15.14
C ALA A 61 -6.71 -15.63 -14.17
N THR A 62 -6.19 -16.26 -13.11
CA THR A 62 -5.40 -15.57 -12.09
C THR A 62 -4.08 -15.00 -12.61
N SER A 63 -3.50 -15.61 -13.65
CA SER A 63 -2.32 -15.06 -14.33
C SER A 63 -2.66 -13.77 -15.06
N ARG A 64 -3.76 -13.76 -15.83
CA ARG A 64 -4.24 -12.56 -16.53
C ARG A 64 -4.66 -11.45 -15.56
N GLU A 65 -5.24 -11.81 -14.42
CA GLU A 65 -5.60 -10.86 -13.36
C GLU A 65 -4.36 -10.28 -12.66
N SER A 66 -3.32 -11.09 -12.44
CA SER A 66 -2.03 -10.64 -11.93
C SER A 66 -1.34 -9.68 -12.90
N ASP A 67 -1.32 -10.01 -14.19
CA ASP A 67 -0.77 -9.15 -15.25
C ASP A 67 -1.50 -7.80 -15.30
N ALA A 68 -2.84 -7.81 -15.30
CA ALA A 68 -3.63 -6.58 -15.33
C ALA A 68 -3.39 -5.67 -14.10
N MET A 69 -3.19 -6.26 -12.92
CA MET A 69 -2.89 -5.51 -11.69
C MET A 69 -1.48 -4.92 -11.72
N LEU A 70 -0.51 -5.60 -12.34
CA LEU A 70 0.83 -5.07 -12.57
C LEU A 70 0.79 -3.87 -13.52
N ASP A 71 0.07 -3.99 -14.64
CA ASP A 71 -0.08 -2.90 -15.62
C ASP A 71 -0.74 -1.66 -15.00
N GLU A 72 -1.70 -1.85 -14.09
CA GLU A 72 -2.33 -0.75 -13.35
C GLU A 72 -1.36 -0.09 -12.38
N ALA A 73 -0.54 -0.89 -11.68
CA ALA A 73 0.50 -0.37 -10.80
C ALA A 73 1.54 0.46 -11.57
N HIS A 74 2.01 -0.03 -12.72
CA HIS A 74 2.93 0.70 -13.60
C HIS A 74 2.37 2.05 -14.04
N ARG A 75 1.10 2.09 -14.48
CA ARG A 75 0.41 3.35 -14.82
C ARG A 75 0.32 4.31 -13.64
N ALA A 76 -0.02 3.84 -12.45
CA ALA A 76 -0.07 4.69 -11.25
C ALA A 76 1.31 5.25 -10.86
N PHE A 77 2.39 4.48 -11.08
CA PHE A 77 3.75 4.95 -10.84
C PHE A 77 4.21 5.95 -11.90
N ALA A 78 3.83 5.78 -13.16
CA ALA A 78 4.08 6.76 -14.21
C ALA A 78 3.41 8.10 -13.88
N ASP A 79 2.14 8.09 -13.45
CA ASP A 79 1.43 9.30 -12.98
C ASP A 79 2.14 9.96 -11.78
N LEU A 80 2.61 9.15 -10.81
CA LEU A 80 3.30 9.65 -9.62
C LEU A 80 4.65 10.30 -9.95
N LEU A 81 5.40 9.71 -10.88
CA LEU A 81 6.74 10.14 -11.27
C LEU A 81 6.74 11.16 -12.42
N GLY A 82 5.60 11.34 -13.09
CA GLY A 82 5.48 12.18 -14.28
C GLY A 82 6.15 11.58 -15.52
N ALA A 83 6.10 10.25 -15.67
CA ALA A 83 6.62 9.55 -16.85
C ALA A 83 5.54 9.41 -17.93
N ASP A 84 5.93 9.52 -19.20
CA ASP A 84 5.02 9.42 -20.34
C ASP A 84 4.67 7.96 -20.71
N ASP A 85 5.53 7.01 -20.34
CA ASP A 85 5.39 5.58 -20.64
C ASP A 85 5.39 4.78 -19.33
N PRO A 86 4.34 3.99 -19.04
CA PRO A 86 4.28 3.14 -17.85
C PRO A 86 5.26 1.97 -17.87
N ASP A 87 5.80 1.59 -19.03
CA ASP A 87 6.67 0.42 -19.18
C ASP A 87 8.14 0.77 -19.51
N CYS A 88 8.52 2.06 -19.43
CA CYS A 88 9.89 2.51 -19.72
C CYS A 88 10.88 2.39 -18.56
#